data_AF-A0A0K9CNF0-F1
#
_entry.id   AF-A0A0K9CNF0-F1
#
_cell.length_a   1.000
_cell.length_b   1.000
_cell.length_c   1.000
_cell.angle_alpha   90.00
_cell.angle_beta   90.00
_cell.angle_gamma   90.00
#
_symmetry.space_group_name_H-M   'P 1'
#
loop_
_entity.id
_entity.type
_entity.pdbx_description
1 polymer ?
#
loop_
_entity_poly.entity_id
_entity_poly.type
_entity_poly.pdbx_seq_one_letter_code
_entity_poly.pdbx_strand_id
1 'polypeptide(L)' 'MSNINFGRGYVYSIQYHIVWCVKYRRKVLIDDIEKTLKELLIEISN' A
#
# COMPACT_ATOMS: atom_id res chain seq x y z
N MET A 1 12.81 14.58 -3.86
CA MET A 1 13.70 14.34 -2.70
C MET A 1 13.13 13.17 -1.92
N SER A 2 13.92 12.15 -1.60
CA SER A 2 13.45 11.04 -0.76
C SER A 2 13.15 11.52 0.65
N ASN A 3 12.01 11.12 1.23
CA ASN A 3 11.71 11.42 2.63
C ASN A 3 12.67 10.64 3.54
N ILE A 4 13.39 11.34 4.41
CA ILE A 4 14.39 10.77 5.31
C ILE A 4 13.79 10.76 6.72
N ASN A 5 13.77 9.58 7.34
CA ASN A 5 13.27 9.37 8.69
C ASN A 5 14.42 9.12 9.67
N PHE A 6 14.25 9.57 10.91
CA PHE A 6 15.25 9.46 11.97
C PHE A 6 14.66 8.64 13.12
N GLY A 7 15.27 7.48 13.41
CA GLY A 7 15.04 6.73 14.63
C GLY A 7 16.01 7.15 15.73
N ARG A 8 15.89 6.56 16.93
CA ARG A 8 16.74 6.87 18.08
C ARG A 8 18.24 6.73 17.81
N GLY A 9 18.65 5.90 16.84
CA GLY A 9 20.06 5.69 16.51
C GLY A 9 20.32 5.35 15.04
N TYR A 10 19.39 5.65 14.13
CA TYR A 10 19.51 5.32 12.71
C TYR A 10 18.75 6.31 11.84
N VAL A 11 19.22 6.48 10.60
CA VAL A 11 18.62 7.35 9.59
C VAL A 11 18.29 6.47 8.39
N TYR A 12 17.07 6.58 7.86
CA TYR A 12 16.61 5.67 6.82
C TYR A 12 15.63 6.34 5.85
N SER A 13 15.61 5.83 4.62
CA SER A 13 14.56 6.07 3.65
C SER A 13 14.22 4.73 3.01
N ILE A 14 13.08 4.15 3.39
CA ILE A 14 12.68 2.82 2.98
C ILE A 14 11.37 2.95 2.21
N GLN A 15 11.36 2.48 0.97
CA GLN A 15 10.24 2.53 0.05
C GLN A 15 10.06 1.14 -0.57
N TYR A 16 8.82 0.66 -0.64
CA TYR A 16 8.51 -0.67 -1.17
C TYR A 16 7.62 -0.57 -2.40
N HIS A 17 7.88 -1.41 -3.40
CA HIS A 17 6.97 -1.64 -4.52
C HIS A 17 6.29 -2.99 -4.34
N ILE A 18 5.04 -2.96 -3.85
CA ILE A 18 4.26 -4.15 -3.50
C ILE A 18 3.18 -4.38 -4.56
N VAL A 19 3.12 -5.60 -5.10
CA VAL A 19 2.10 -6.03 -6.06
C VAL A 19 1.55 -7.38 -5.62
N TRP A 20 0.24 -7.57 -5.73
CA TRP A 20 -0.43 -8.85 -5.45
C TRP A 20 -1.53 -9.10 -6.48
N CYS A 21 -2.19 -10.26 -6.39
CA CYS A 21 -3.32 -10.60 -7.23
C CYS A 21 -4.45 -11.24 -6.41
N VAL A 22 -5.66 -11.15 -6.92
CA VAL A 22 -6.84 -11.82 -6.34
C VAL A 22 -6.83 -13.32 -6.62
N LYS A 23 -7.54 -14.07 -5.78
CA LYS A 23 -7.67 -15.52 -5.92
C LYS A 23 -8.15 -15.90 -7.34
N TYR A 24 -7.43 -16.81 -7.98
CA TYR A 24 -7.65 -17.26 -9.36
C TYR A 24 -7.56 -16.15 -10.44
N ARG A 25 -6.92 -15.01 -10.16
CA ARG A 25 -6.76 -13.88 -11.10
C ARG A 25 -8.07 -13.38 -11.73
N ARG A 26 -9.19 -13.53 -11.02
CA ARG A 26 -10.50 -13.04 -11.49
C ARG A 26 -10.48 -11.52 -11.57
N LYS A 27 -11.10 -10.92 -12.58
CA LYS A 27 -11.19 -9.45 -12.71
C LYS A 27 -12.30 -8.86 -11.84
N VAL A 28 -12.17 -9.01 -10.51
CA VAL A 28 -13.19 -8.58 -9.52
C VAL A 28 -12.93 -7.19 -8.93
N LEU A 29 -11.72 -6.66 -9.09
CA LEU A 29 -11.35 -5.32 -8.62
C LEU A 29 -11.73 -4.29 -9.69
N ILE A 30 -13.02 -4.00 -9.78
CA ILE A 30 -13.61 -3.03 -10.71
C ILE A 30 -14.68 -2.20 -9.98
N ASP A 31 -15.02 -1.03 -10.53
CA ASP A 31 -16.09 -0.14 -10.05
C ASP A 31 -16.00 0.13 -8.54
N ASP A 32 -17.10 -0.07 -7.81
CA ASP A 32 -17.20 0.19 -6.38
C ASP A 32 -16.27 -0.71 -5.55
N ILE A 33 -15.98 -1.93 -6.00
CA ILE A 33 -15.10 -2.87 -5.28
C ILE A 33 -13.67 -2.32 -5.23
N GLU A 34 -13.20 -1.74 -6.33
CA GLU A 34 -11.88 -1.09 -6.38
C GLU A 34 -11.83 0.10 -5.42
N LYS A 35 -12.88 0.93 -5.40
CA LYS A 35 -12.96 2.10 -4.54
C LYS A 35 -12.91 1.72 -3.06
N THR A 36 -13.77 0.81 -2.62
CA THR A 36 -13.80 0.34 -1.23
C THR A 36 -12.49 -0.32 -0.82
N LEU A 37 -11.85 -1.10 -1.72
CA LEU A 37 -10.56 -1.70 -1.42
C LEU A 37 -9.48 -0.64 -1.15
N LYS A 38 -9.42 0.42 -1.97
CA LYS A 38 -8.46 1.52 -1.75
C LYS A 38 -8.69 2.23 -0.43
N GLU A 39 -9.96 2.49 -0.08
CA GLU A 39 -10.34 3.10 1.20
C GLU A 39 -9.87 2.25 2.39
N LEU A 40 -10.14 0.94 2.37
CA LEU A 40 -9.71 0.01 3.41
C LEU A 40 -8.18 -0.09 3.53
N LEU A 41 -7.45 -0.08 2.41
CA LEU A 41 -5.99 -0.11 2.44
C LEU A 41 -5.40 1.15 3.07
N ILE A 42 -6.00 2.31 2.81
CA ILE A 42 -5.60 3.57 3.44
C ILE A 42 -5.90 3.50 4.94
N GLU A 43 -7.08 3.04 5.34
CA GLU A 43 -7.47 2.88 6.75
C GLU A 43 -6.50 1.97 7.53
N ILE A 44 -6.09 0.84 6.94
CA ILE A 44 -5.15 -0.10 7.57
C ILE A 44 -3.72 0.47 7.64
N SER A 45 -3.34 1.33 6.70
CA SER A 45 -1.99 1.91 6.66
C SER A 45 -1.77 3.07 7.64
N ASN A 46 -2.87 3.66 8.13
CA ASN A 46 -2.87 4.76 9.09
C ASN A 46 -2.79 4.24 10.53
#